data_AF-A6DFJ4-F1
#
_entry.id   AF-A6DFJ4-F1
#
_cell.length_a   1.000
_cell.length_b   1.000
_cell.length_c   1.000
_cell.angle_alpha   90.00
_cell.angle_beta   90.00
_cell.angle_gamma   90.00
#
_symmetry.space_group_name_H-M   'P 1'
#
loop_
_entity.id
_entity.type
_entity.pdbx_description
1 polymer ?
#
loop_
_entity_poly.entity_id
_entity_poly.type
_entity_poly.pdbx_seq_one_letter_code
_entity_poly.pdbx_strand_id
1 'polypeptide(L)'
;MIPVVISLEKYREGLEKIVIRLKATGAKVIFATTTPYPDGVYPCRIPEDAVKYNQVAIEVMKKHDVAINDLYTACLPNLKEWQQNKNVHFNEVGKQKLAELVAESIKTEIMH
;
A
#
# COMPACT_ATOMS: atom_id res chain seq x y z
N MET A 1 -12.01 18.33 -11.61
CA MET A 1 -10.78 18.84 -10.98
C MET A 1 -9.93 17.63 -10.64
N ILE A 2 -8.76 17.49 -11.23
CA ILE A 2 -7.80 16.45 -10.83
C ILE A 2 -7.34 16.81 -9.41
N PRO A 3 -7.34 15.88 -8.44
CA PRO A 3 -6.87 16.18 -7.10
C PRO A 3 -5.44 16.73 -7.14
N VAL A 4 -5.14 17.73 -6.32
CA VAL A 4 -3.75 18.12 -6.10
C VAL A 4 -3.06 16.96 -5.42
N VAL A 5 -2.21 16.25 -6.16
CA VAL A 5 -1.38 15.15 -5.66
C VAL A 5 0.01 15.67 -5.31
N ILE A 6 0.60 15.16 -4.23
CA ILE A 6 1.97 15.50 -3.83
C ILE A 6 2.94 14.96 -4.88
N SER A 7 3.95 15.71 -5.33
CA SER A 7 4.91 15.17 -6.31
C SER A 7 5.59 13.88 -5.81
N LEU A 8 5.95 12.97 -6.72
CA LEU A 8 6.62 11.71 -6.37
C LEU A 8 7.91 11.93 -5.58
N GLU A 9 8.66 13.00 -5.88
CA GLU A 9 9.85 13.41 -5.11
C GLU A 9 9.50 13.77 -3.66
N LYS A 10 8.49 14.63 -3.44
CA LYS A 10 8.06 14.99 -2.09
C LYS A 10 7.49 13.80 -1.32
N TYR A 11 6.80 12.89 -2.01
CA TYR A 11 6.32 11.64 -1.43
C TYR A 11 7.50 10.75 -1.00
N ARG A 12 8.51 10.59 -1.86
CA ARG A 12 9.74 9.84 -1.56
C ARG A 12 10.45 10.40 -0.33
N GLU A 13 10.72 11.71 -0.31
CA GLU A 13 11.36 12.39 0.82
C GLU A 13 10.58 12.21 2.13
N GLY A 14 9.25 12.32 2.06
CA GLY A 14 8.38 12.11 3.21
C GLY A 14 8.44 10.67 3.72
N LEU A 15 8.40 9.71 2.80
CA LEU A 15 8.42 8.29 3.13
C LEU A 15 9.76 7.85 3.70
N GLU A 16 10.89 8.32 3.16
CA GLU A 16 12.23 8.09 3.71
C GLU A 16 12.31 8.60 5.17
N LYS A 17 11.81 9.80 5.45
CA LYS A 17 11.76 10.35 6.82
C LYS A 17 10.95 9.48 7.76
N ILE A 18 9.81 8.94 7.31
CA ILE A 18 8.96 8.04 8.10
C ILE A 18 9.71 6.74 8.40
N VAL A 19 10.28 6.10 7.38
CA VAL A 19 11.01 4.83 7.54
C VAL A 19 12.18 4.96 8.50
N ILE A 20 12.99 6.01 8.37
CA ILE A 20 14.12 6.27 9.28
C ILE A 20 13.65 6.41 10.72
N ARG A 21 12.57 7.18 10.95
CA ARG A 21 12.00 7.37 12.31
C ARG A 21 11.46 6.07 12.89
N LEU A 22 10.73 5.27 12.10
CA LEU A 22 10.19 4.00 12.57
C LEU A 22 11.31 3.00 12.89
N LYS A 23 12.33 2.87 12.03
CA LYS A 23 13.47 1.98 12.29
C LYS A 23 14.26 2.39 13.54
N ALA A 24 14.38 3.69 13.82
CA ALA A 24 15.07 4.19 15.02
C ALA A 24 14.40 3.75 16.35
N THR A 25 13.14 3.31 16.30
CA THR A 25 12.46 2.75 17.48
C THR A 25 12.91 1.33 17.84
N GLY A 26 13.65 0.65 16.95
CA GLY A 26 13.96 -0.77 17.07
C GLY A 26 12.81 -1.71 16.69
N ALA A 27 11.65 -1.17 16.28
CA ALA A 27 10.55 -1.98 15.78
C ALA A 27 10.89 -2.65 14.44
N LYS A 28 10.34 -3.84 14.23
CA LYS A 28 10.34 -4.48 12.92
C LYS A 28 9.28 -3.82 12.05
N VAL A 29 9.71 -3.18 10.96
CA VAL A 29 8.84 -2.39 10.07
C VAL A 29 8.51 -3.22 8.84
N ILE A 30 7.22 -3.25 8.49
CA ILE A 30 6.70 -3.85 7.25
C ILE A 30 5.92 -2.76 6.52
N PHE A 31 6.17 -2.60 5.23
CA PHE A 31 5.41 -1.71 4.38
C PHE A 31 4.40 -2.49 3.56
N ALA A 32 3.13 -2.13 3.65
CA ALA A 32 2.09 -2.66 2.77
C ALA A 32 1.86 -1.71 1.60
N THR A 33 1.93 -2.22 0.36
CA THR A 33 1.66 -1.40 -0.83
C THR A 33 0.20 -0.92 -0.83
N THR A 34 -0.05 0.26 -1.39
CA THR A 34 -1.41 0.76 -1.63
C THR A 34 -2.15 -0.23 -2.53
N THR A 35 -3.39 -0.58 -2.23
CA THR A 35 -4.21 -1.50 -3.03
C THR A 35 -4.74 -0.87 -4.31
N PRO A 36 -5.08 -1.66 -5.35
CA PRO A 36 -5.72 -1.14 -6.55
C PRO A 36 -7.14 -0.64 -6.27
N TYR A 37 -7.63 0.23 -7.16
CA TYR A 37 -8.99 0.72 -7.19
C TYR A 37 -9.40 1.03 -8.63
N PRO A 38 -10.69 0.93 -8.98
CA PRO A 38 -11.16 1.23 -10.33
C PRO A 38 -11.12 2.73 -10.62
N ASP A 39 -11.22 3.08 -11.90
CA ASP A 39 -11.48 4.47 -12.31
C ASP A 39 -12.90 4.92 -11.92
N GLY A 40 -13.13 6.23 -11.91
CA GLY A 40 -14.45 6.83 -11.68
C GLY A 40 -14.92 6.83 -10.22
N VAL A 41 -13.99 6.70 -9.27
CA VAL A 41 -14.28 6.81 -7.82
C VAL A 41 -14.47 8.26 -7.37
N TYR A 42 -15.21 8.48 -6.28
CA TYR A 42 -15.42 9.79 -5.67
C TYR A 42 -14.99 9.79 -4.18
N PRO A 43 -14.18 10.79 -3.72
CA PRO A 43 -13.53 11.84 -4.50
C PRO A 43 -12.53 11.25 -5.52
N CYS A 44 -12.27 11.99 -6.61
CA CYS A 44 -11.46 11.51 -7.73
C CYS A 44 -10.12 10.90 -7.27
N ARG A 45 -9.79 9.72 -7.80
CA ARG A 45 -8.48 9.05 -7.71
C ARG A 45 -8.17 8.44 -9.07
N ILE A 46 -6.90 8.47 -9.45
CA ILE A 46 -6.42 7.95 -10.73
C ILE A 46 -5.75 6.60 -10.45
N PRO A 47 -6.23 5.46 -10.98
CA PRO A 47 -5.66 4.15 -10.69
C PRO A 47 -4.14 4.06 -10.95
N GLU A 48 -3.65 4.77 -11.96
CA GLU A 48 -2.23 4.84 -12.32
C GLU A 48 -1.39 5.49 -11.21
N ASP A 49 -1.98 6.32 -10.34
CA ASP A 49 -1.26 6.89 -9.20
C ASP A 49 -0.91 5.79 -8.19
N ALA A 50 -1.80 4.82 -7.93
CA ALA A 50 -1.46 3.71 -7.03
C ALA A 50 -0.18 2.99 -7.50
N VAL A 51 -0.05 2.75 -8.81
CA VAL A 51 1.13 2.11 -9.41
C VAL A 51 2.38 2.97 -9.23
N LYS A 52 2.31 4.26 -9.60
CA LYS A 52 3.46 5.18 -9.54
C LYS A 52 3.98 5.36 -8.11
N TYR A 53 3.08 5.55 -7.15
CA TYR A 53 3.45 5.75 -5.75
C TYR A 53 3.96 4.46 -5.12
N ASN A 54 3.37 3.30 -5.43
CA ASN A 54 3.88 2.01 -4.97
C ASN A 54 5.30 1.76 -5.49
N GLN A 55 5.59 2.07 -6.76
CA GLN A 55 6.95 1.93 -7.31
C GLN A 55 7.97 2.75 -6.50
N VAL A 56 7.67 4.02 -6.23
CA VAL A 56 8.53 4.89 -5.40
C VAL A 56 8.67 4.33 -3.98
N ALA A 57 7.57 3.86 -3.39
CA ALA A 57 7.59 3.30 -2.05
C ALA A 57 8.45 2.03 -1.97
N ILE A 58 8.29 1.11 -2.92
CA ILE A 58 9.07 -0.14 -3.00
C ILE A 58 10.56 0.16 -3.08
N GLU A 59 10.98 1.15 -3.88
CA GLU A 59 12.38 1.57 -3.96
C GLU A 59 12.91 2.08 -2.61
N VAL A 60 12.13 2.92 -1.92
CA VAL A 60 12.49 3.41 -0.58
C VAL A 60 12.60 2.25 0.41
N MET A 61 11.64 1.32 0.42
CA MET A 61 11.65 0.18 1.35
C MET A 61 12.85 -0.74 1.09
N LYS A 62 13.17 -1.02 -0.18
CA LYS A 62 14.36 -1.81 -0.55
C LYS A 62 15.66 -1.14 -0.10
N LYS A 63 15.79 0.19 -0.29
CA LYS A 63 16.97 0.95 0.16
C LYS A 63 17.18 0.89 1.67
N HIS A 64 16.10 0.73 2.44
CA HIS A 64 16.13 0.72 3.90
C HIS A 64 15.90 -0.66 4.51
N ASP A 65 16.00 -1.75 3.74
CA ASP A 65 15.79 -3.13 4.22
C ASP A 65 14.47 -3.31 4.99
N VAL A 66 13.40 -2.71 4.47
CA VAL A 66 12.04 -2.85 5.01
C VAL A 66 11.30 -3.93 4.24
N ALA A 67 10.72 -4.89 4.97
CA ALA A 67 9.90 -5.94 4.38
C ALA A 67 8.67 -5.36 3.67
N ILE A 68 8.26 -5.98 2.56
CA ILE A 68 7.16 -5.49 1.74
C ILE A 68 6.04 -6.53 1.71
N ASN A 69 4.83 -6.11 2.10
CA ASN A 69 3.60 -6.85 1.89
C ASN A 69 2.89 -6.29 0.64
N ASP A 70 3.01 -7.01 -0.48
CA ASP A 70 2.47 -6.57 -1.78
C ASP A 70 0.95 -6.85 -1.90
N LEU A 71 0.18 -6.06 -1.16
CA LEU A 71 -1.28 -6.07 -1.22
C LEU A 71 -1.81 -5.63 -2.59
N TYR A 72 -1.04 -4.86 -3.37
CA TYR A 72 -1.49 -4.41 -4.67
C TYR A 72 -1.67 -5.61 -5.60
N THR A 73 -0.60 -6.40 -5.75
CA THR A 73 -0.58 -7.59 -6.60
C THR A 73 -1.59 -8.64 -6.12
N ALA A 74 -1.71 -8.85 -4.81
CA ALA A 74 -2.64 -9.82 -4.24
C ALA A 74 -4.13 -9.47 -4.49
N CYS A 75 -4.48 -8.18 -4.45
CA CYS A 75 -5.86 -7.74 -4.65
C CYS A 75 -6.25 -7.57 -6.12
N LEU A 76 -5.29 -7.29 -7.01
CA LEU A 76 -5.57 -6.96 -8.41
C LEU A 76 -6.49 -7.96 -9.14
N PRO A 77 -6.27 -9.29 -9.08
CA PRO A 77 -7.16 -10.25 -9.76
C PRO A 77 -8.54 -10.40 -9.10
N ASN A 78 -8.69 -9.98 -7.84
CA ASN A 78 -9.89 -10.22 -7.02
C ASN A 78 -10.75 -8.97 -6.83
N LEU A 79 -10.38 -7.84 -7.45
CA LEU A 79 -10.94 -6.54 -7.13
C LEU A 79 -12.46 -6.45 -7.29
N LYS A 80 -13.00 -7.10 -8.33
CA LYS A 80 -14.44 -7.14 -8.61
C LYS A 80 -15.24 -7.79 -7.48
N GLU A 81 -14.66 -8.78 -6.81
CA GLU A 81 -15.29 -9.51 -5.72
C GLU A 81 -15.04 -8.83 -4.37
N TRP A 82 -13.84 -8.29 -4.16
CA TRP A 82 -13.39 -7.81 -2.85
C TRP A 82 -13.68 -6.34 -2.58
N GLN A 83 -13.88 -5.53 -3.63
CA GLN A 83 -14.08 -4.10 -3.51
C GLN A 83 -15.55 -3.70 -3.65
N GLN A 84 -15.94 -2.62 -2.98
CA GLN A 84 -17.25 -2.02 -3.22
C GLN A 84 -17.29 -1.40 -4.63
N ASN A 85 -18.47 -1.41 -5.26
CA ASN A 85 -18.65 -0.92 -6.62
C ASN A 85 -18.21 0.56 -6.75
N LYS A 86 -17.30 0.85 -7.70
CA LYS A 86 -16.73 2.19 -7.95
C LYS A 86 -16.28 2.90 -6.66
N ASN A 87 -15.59 2.16 -5.80
CA ASN A 87 -15.09 2.68 -4.53
C ASN A 87 -13.65 2.26 -4.31
N VAL A 88 -12.92 3.00 -3.49
CA VAL A 88 -11.57 2.62 -3.02
C VAL A 88 -11.63 1.64 -1.84
N HIS A 89 -12.76 1.55 -1.15
CA HIS A 89 -12.94 0.72 0.03
C HIS A 89 -13.37 -0.71 -0.31
N PHE A 90 -12.82 -1.66 0.46
CA PHE A 90 -13.13 -3.08 0.36
C PHE A 90 -14.45 -3.41 1.07
N ASN A 91 -15.16 -4.41 0.56
CA ASN A 91 -16.32 -5.01 1.24
C ASN A 91 -15.86 -6.00 2.34
N GLU A 92 -16.79 -6.66 3.03
CA GLU A 92 -16.44 -7.56 4.13
C GLU A 92 -15.55 -8.74 3.71
N VAL A 93 -15.79 -9.31 2.53
CA VAL A 93 -14.93 -10.38 1.97
C VAL A 93 -13.53 -9.86 1.73
N GLY A 94 -13.41 -8.69 1.09
CA GLY A 94 -12.13 -8.06 0.82
C GLY A 94 -11.35 -7.67 2.08
N LYS A 95 -12.03 -7.14 3.10
CA LYS A 95 -11.41 -6.83 4.40
C LYS A 95 -10.87 -8.08 5.08
N GLN A 96 -11.62 -9.18 5.06
CA GLN A 96 -11.18 -10.45 5.62
C GLN A 96 -9.93 -10.98 4.88
N LYS A 97 -9.93 -10.91 3.54
CA LYS A 97 -8.78 -11.35 2.73
C LYS A 97 -7.53 -10.49 2.94
N LEU A 98 -7.70 -9.17 3.06
CA LEU A 98 -6.62 -8.26 3.42
C LEU A 98 -6.07 -8.56 4.82
N ALA A 99 -6.93 -8.84 5.79
CA ALA A 99 -6.52 -9.19 7.15
C ALA A 99 -5.68 -10.48 7.17
N GLU A 100 -6.07 -11.50 6.40
CA GLU A 100 -5.31 -12.75 6.24
C GLU A 100 -3.89 -12.48 5.70
N LEU A 101 -3.77 -11.71 4.61
CA LEU A 101 -2.48 -11.35 4.00
C LEU A 101 -1.58 -10.54 4.95
N VAL A 102 -2.17 -9.60 5.69
CA VAL A 102 -1.45 -8.80 6.70
C VAL A 102 -0.98 -9.66 7.86
N ALA A 103 -1.85 -10.54 8.38
CA ALA A 103 -1.50 -11.44 9.48
C ALA A 103 -0.38 -12.40 9.09
N GLU A 104 -0.43 -12.96 7.87
CA GLU A 104 0.63 -13.82 7.33
C GLU A 104 1.97 -13.08 7.21
N SER A 105 1.96 -11.86 6.66
CA SER A 105 3.17 -11.04 6.54
C SER A 105 3.78 -10.73 7.90
N ILE A 106 2.97 -10.35 8.89
CA ILE A 106 3.45 -10.12 10.27
C ILE A 106 4.04 -11.41 10.84
N LYS A 107 3.34 -12.54 10.71
CA LYS A 107 3.76 -13.83 11.23
C LYS A 107 5.13 -14.24 10.66
N THR A 108 5.35 -14.07 9.35
CA THR A 108 6.63 -14.32 8.70
C THR A 108 7.76 -13.50 9.32
N GLU A 109 7.51 -12.24 9.66
CA GLU A 109 8.54 -11.36 10.20
C GLU A 109 8.81 -11.56 11.71
N ILE A 110 7.86 -12.07 12.50
CA ILE A 110 8.06 -12.27 13.95
C ILE A 110 8.54 -13.68 14.34
N MET A 111 8.49 -14.65 13.43
CA MET A 111 8.90 -16.04 13.70
C MET A 111 10.38 -16.34 13.41
N HIS A 112 11.18 -15.32 13.10
CA HIS A 112 12.63 -15.39 12.94
C HIS A 112 13.32 -14.73 14.13
#